data_AF-A0A7W0V7U5-F1
#
_entry.id   AF-A0A7W0V7U5-F1
#
_cell.length_a   1.000
_cell.length_b   1.000
_cell.length_c   1.000
_cell.angle_alpha   90.00
_cell.angle_beta   90.00
_cell.angle_gamma   90.00
#
_symmetry.space_group_name_H-M   'P 1'
#
loop_
_entity.id
_entity.type
_entity.pdbx_description
1 polymer ?
#
loop_
_entity_poly.entity_id
_entity_poly.type
_entity_poly.pdbx_seq_one_letter_code
_entity_poly.pdbx_strand_id
1 'polypeptide(L)'
;PERCARLVTISAGLRPDGWGTATRHLQRELVKDGLRTGDVATGMARARQLGMLTYRGRDELDTRFGVLTNDLAHPPVAAYLEHHGQRFAQRFPVRTFLLLSEAIDRCRFGIDREAVREALARVTAEVVVVGVPGDLLFPYALQHELYRELQAVGATCSLWKLDSEFGHDAFLADQDKLAVLLREASVFGQAQPRARFEGLGARPVREIRIGMIGCGVVGGGVLELLARQATDMVDRYAVRFRVTRIAVRDPAKVRNPLAAGIPITTNAVELVADPEVDVIVEVAGGMALEPVVTAALAAGKPVVTANKALLARKLAELGVLAQRTGTPLLCEAAAAAALPIIRHLSHRADEIDSLMAIVNGTCNYILTRMEQDELPLERAIAEAQAKGFAEADPSADLLGHDAAAKLSILAYRAFGVWIPPDALSVRGIGELWPADCDLAEAMGFKIRLIAHAARRAGGGLSAAVEPVLLPDWHLLASVEEEYNAVYLKCAASGDLSLFGKGAGALPTATAVLGDLIDLAQDNSVQWPEPRRLEPTPQPARRHYLRVTAEPHPGLHRKLDSLVRRCGLSVQNHATRGEPTVTHHGFVISASDDAQIAALVGQLGELGRVEQTLWLGVVE
;
A
#
# COMPACT_ATOMS: atom_id res chain seq x y z
N PRO A 1 45.48 15.22 -5.24
CA PRO A 1 45.85 14.61 -6.54
C PRO A 1 45.88 15.68 -7.66
N GLU A 2 46.75 16.68 -7.52
CA GLU A 2 46.85 17.80 -8.49
C GLU A 2 47.37 17.36 -9.86
N ARG A 3 47.94 16.15 -9.94
CA ARG A 3 48.53 15.57 -11.15
C ARG A 3 47.64 14.53 -11.85
N CYS A 4 46.43 14.28 -11.33
CA CYS A 4 45.53 13.26 -11.88
C CYS A 4 44.20 13.92 -12.28
N ALA A 5 43.81 13.81 -13.55
CA ALA A 5 42.50 14.28 -14.02
C ALA A 5 41.35 13.38 -13.54
N ARG A 6 41.62 12.07 -13.39
CA ARG A 6 40.66 11.06 -12.99
C ARG A 6 41.24 10.09 -11.96
N LEU A 7 40.39 9.62 -11.06
CA LEU A 7 40.67 8.57 -10.09
C LEU A 7 39.67 7.44 -10.29
N VAL A 8 40.15 6.23 -10.56
CA VAL A 8 39.29 5.03 -10.62
C VAL A 8 39.53 4.22 -9.36
N THR A 9 38.48 3.98 -8.58
CA THR A 9 38.53 3.09 -7.42
C THR A 9 37.81 1.80 -7.77
N ILE A 10 38.36 0.64 -7.39
CA ILE A 10 37.75 -0.67 -7.62
C ILE A 10 37.75 -1.42 -6.30
N SER A 11 36.59 -1.91 -5.87
CA SER A 11 36.44 -2.61 -4.59
C SER A 11 37.07 -1.86 -3.40
N ALA A 12 36.82 -0.56 -3.28
CA ALA A 12 37.41 0.30 -2.25
C ALA A 12 36.34 0.94 -1.35
N GLY A 13 36.68 1.21 -0.09
CA GLY A 13 35.81 1.86 0.89
C GLY A 13 36.57 2.86 1.77
N LEU A 14 35.83 3.69 2.50
CA LEU A 14 36.39 4.72 3.41
C LEU A 14 36.89 4.17 4.75
N ARG A 15 36.53 2.94 5.07
CA ARG A 15 36.83 2.27 6.33
C ARG A 15 36.68 0.77 6.15
N PRO A 16 37.28 -0.05 7.02
CA PRO A 16 36.93 -1.45 7.12
C PRO A 16 35.51 -1.62 7.68
N ASP A 17 34.90 -2.74 7.35
CA ASP A 17 33.65 -3.21 7.93
C ASP A 17 33.89 -4.37 8.90
N GLY A 18 32.82 -4.79 9.60
CA GLY A 18 32.90 -5.88 10.57
C GLY A 18 33.27 -7.22 9.95
N TRP A 19 32.68 -7.57 8.80
CA TRP A 19 32.90 -8.87 8.16
C TRP A 19 34.34 -9.01 7.65
N GLY A 20 34.84 -8.01 6.93
CA GLY A 20 36.21 -8.00 6.46
C GLY A 20 37.19 -8.07 7.63
N THR A 21 36.97 -7.27 8.68
CA THR A 21 37.87 -7.21 9.86
C THR A 21 37.91 -8.56 10.57
N ALA A 22 36.76 -9.20 10.79
CA ALA A 22 36.68 -10.52 11.40
C ALA A 22 37.40 -11.57 10.56
N THR A 23 37.20 -11.56 9.24
CA THR A 23 37.84 -12.52 8.35
C THR A 23 39.36 -12.36 8.35
N ARG A 24 39.86 -11.13 8.22
CA ARG A 24 41.31 -10.85 8.29
C ARG A 24 41.90 -11.16 9.66
N HIS A 25 41.15 -10.95 10.74
CA HIS A 25 41.57 -11.36 12.07
C HIS A 25 41.79 -12.88 12.14
N LEU A 26 40.84 -13.69 11.65
CA LEU A 26 40.99 -15.15 11.59
C LEU A 26 42.16 -15.57 10.70
N GLN A 27 42.35 -14.93 9.54
CA GLN A 27 43.53 -15.19 8.71
C GLN A 27 44.84 -14.91 9.46
N ARG A 28 44.93 -13.83 10.24
CA ARG A 28 46.12 -13.53 11.05
C ARG A 28 46.33 -14.54 12.17
N GLU A 29 45.27 -15.00 12.83
CA GLU A 29 45.40 -16.04 13.87
C GLU A 29 45.87 -17.37 13.28
N LEU A 30 45.38 -17.79 12.11
CA LEU A 30 45.89 -18.99 11.42
C LEU A 30 47.40 -18.91 11.15
N VAL A 31 47.90 -17.74 10.74
CA VAL A 31 49.34 -17.52 10.54
C VAL A 31 50.11 -17.50 11.85
N LYS A 32 49.57 -16.87 12.90
CA LYS A 32 50.18 -16.84 14.23
C LYS A 32 50.24 -18.22 14.88
N ASP A 33 49.23 -19.06 14.67
CA ASP A 33 49.23 -20.45 15.11
C ASP A 33 50.32 -21.26 14.39
N GLY A 34 50.49 -21.05 13.09
CA GLY A 34 51.64 -21.59 12.35
C GLY A 34 52.99 -21.15 12.92
N LEU A 35 53.12 -19.87 13.33
CA LEU A 35 54.32 -19.36 14.01
C LEU A 35 54.54 -20.00 15.40
N ARG A 36 53.48 -20.20 16.17
CA ARG A 36 53.54 -20.83 17.51
C ARG A 36 53.92 -22.30 17.45
N THR A 37 53.42 -23.01 16.43
CA THR A 37 53.62 -24.46 16.25
C THR A 37 54.87 -24.81 15.43
N GLY A 38 55.50 -23.82 14.79
CA GLY A 38 56.62 -24.02 13.88
C GLY A 38 56.22 -24.38 12.44
N ASP A 39 54.93 -24.58 12.15
CA ASP A 39 54.40 -24.86 10.82
C ASP A 39 53.76 -23.62 10.17
N VAL A 40 54.61 -22.65 9.87
CA VAL A 40 54.19 -21.37 9.28
C VAL A 40 53.62 -21.54 7.87
N ALA A 41 54.12 -22.52 7.12
CA ALA A 41 53.66 -22.80 5.77
C ALA A 41 52.19 -23.21 5.75
N THR A 42 51.78 -24.10 6.66
CA THR A 42 50.37 -24.49 6.80
C THR A 42 49.50 -23.33 7.28
N GLY A 43 49.98 -22.52 8.24
CA GLY A 43 49.26 -21.32 8.70
C GLY A 43 48.99 -20.33 7.57
N MET A 44 50.02 -20.04 6.74
CA MET A 44 49.90 -19.19 5.55
C MET A 44 48.97 -19.78 4.48
N ALA A 45 49.07 -21.09 4.24
CA ALA A 45 48.22 -21.76 3.27
C ALA A 45 46.74 -21.67 3.68
N ARG A 46 46.40 -22.00 4.93
CA ARG A 46 45.03 -21.91 5.45
C ARG A 46 44.50 -20.48 5.46
N ALA A 47 45.32 -19.50 5.84
CA ALA A 47 44.95 -18.10 5.77
C ALA A 47 44.61 -17.66 4.33
N ARG A 48 45.35 -18.16 3.32
CA ARG A 48 45.01 -17.92 1.92
C ARG A 48 43.70 -18.61 1.52
N GLN A 49 43.49 -19.87 1.92
CA GLN A 49 42.25 -20.60 1.62
C GLN A 49 41.02 -19.85 2.14
N LEU A 50 41.05 -19.42 3.40
CA LEU A 50 39.97 -18.60 3.99
C LEU A 50 39.76 -17.30 3.20
N GLY A 51 40.85 -16.64 2.81
CA GLY A 51 40.78 -15.42 2.01
C GLY A 51 40.23 -15.62 0.59
N MET A 52 40.32 -16.82 0.03
CA MET A 52 39.74 -17.10 -1.29
C MET A 52 38.22 -17.12 -1.25
N LEU A 53 37.64 -17.59 -0.14
CA LEU A 53 36.20 -17.68 0.06
C LEU A 53 35.51 -16.31 0.21
N THR A 54 36.26 -15.23 0.37
CA THR A 54 35.69 -13.88 0.51
C THR A 54 35.40 -13.19 -0.83
N TYR A 55 35.89 -13.73 -1.94
CA TYR A 55 35.66 -13.15 -3.26
C TYR A 55 35.34 -14.19 -4.33
N ARG A 56 35.63 -15.47 -4.06
CA ARG A 56 35.12 -16.60 -4.84
C ARG A 56 33.79 -17.02 -4.25
N GLY A 57 32.73 -16.41 -4.77
CA GLY A 57 31.36 -16.63 -4.33
C GLY A 57 30.87 -18.05 -4.63
N ARG A 58 29.70 -18.38 -4.09
CA ARG A 58 29.04 -19.67 -4.32
C ARG A 58 28.94 -20.00 -5.82
N ASP A 59 28.48 -19.05 -6.62
CA ASP A 59 28.22 -19.26 -8.04
C ASP A 59 29.50 -19.57 -8.83
N GLU A 60 30.65 -18.98 -8.47
CA GLU A 60 31.95 -19.25 -9.10
C GLU A 60 32.42 -20.67 -8.78
N LEU A 61 32.28 -21.10 -7.53
CA LEU A 61 32.71 -22.43 -7.09
C LEU A 61 31.78 -23.51 -7.67
N ASP A 62 30.46 -23.29 -7.65
CA ASP A 62 29.46 -24.20 -8.22
C ASP A 62 29.67 -24.33 -9.74
N THR A 63 29.93 -23.22 -10.45
CA THR A 63 30.22 -23.24 -11.90
C THR A 63 31.56 -23.94 -12.21
N ARG A 64 32.60 -23.72 -11.39
CA ARG A 64 33.93 -24.28 -11.62
C ARG A 64 33.98 -25.79 -11.39
N PHE A 65 33.29 -26.30 -10.38
CA PHE A 65 33.38 -27.71 -9.97
C PHE A 65 32.14 -28.53 -10.33
N GLY A 66 31.02 -27.89 -10.71
CA GLY A 66 29.78 -28.56 -11.05
C GLY A 66 29.14 -29.27 -9.85
N VAL A 67 28.34 -30.31 -10.13
CA VAL A 67 27.68 -31.11 -9.09
C VAL A 67 28.73 -31.96 -8.36
N LEU A 68 28.93 -31.70 -7.07
CA LEU A 68 29.82 -32.50 -6.23
C LEU A 68 29.26 -33.92 -6.06
N THR A 69 30.11 -34.93 -6.22
CA THR A 69 29.76 -36.35 -6.03
C THR A 69 29.69 -36.72 -4.54
N ASN A 70 29.00 -37.80 -4.20
CA ASN A 70 28.84 -38.28 -2.82
C ASN A 70 30.14 -38.76 -2.13
N ASP A 71 31.23 -38.96 -2.88
CA ASP A 71 32.55 -39.26 -2.30
C ASP A 71 33.25 -37.97 -1.86
N LEU A 72 33.24 -37.72 -0.55
CA LEU A 72 33.70 -36.48 0.09
C LEU A 72 35.08 -36.62 0.76
N ALA A 73 35.81 -37.72 0.55
CA ALA A 73 37.09 -37.93 1.23
C ALA A 73 38.12 -36.83 0.93
N HIS A 74 38.19 -36.34 -0.32
CA HIS A 74 38.91 -35.12 -0.68
C HIS A 74 38.25 -34.43 -1.89
N PRO A 75 37.33 -33.46 -1.67
CA PRO A 75 36.57 -32.89 -2.78
C PRO A 75 37.47 -32.03 -3.70
N PRO A 76 37.17 -31.94 -5.01
CA PRO A 76 37.98 -31.17 -5.97
C PRO A 76 38.23 -29.70 -5.55
N VAL A 77 37.24 -29.10 -4.88
CA VAL A 77 37.36 -27.75 -4.31
C VAL A 77 38.43 -27.66 -3.23
N ALA A 78 38.62 -28.69 -2.41
CA ALA A 78 39.64 -28.72 -1.37
C ALA A 78 41.05 -28.82 -1.99
N ALA A 79 41.24 -29.70 -2.98
CA ALA A 79 42.51 -29.79 -3.72
C ALA A 79 42.87 -28.45 -4.41
N TYR A 80 41.88 -27.75 -4.96
CA TYR A 80 42.06 -26.42 -5.54
C TYR A 80 42.50 -25.38 -4.51
N LEU A 81 41.81 -25.31 -3.36
CA LEU A 81 42.15 -24.41 -2.26
C LEU A 81 43.54 -24.73 -1.70
N GLU A 82 43.90 -26.01 -1.55
CA GLU A 82 45.22 -26.47 -1.13
C GLU A 82 46.32 -26.03 -2.07
N HIS A 83 46.15 -26.24 -3.38
CA HIS A 83 47.11 -25.83 -4.39
C HIS A 83 47.40 -24.32 -4.30
N HIS A 84 46.35 -23.50 -4.25
CA HIS A 84 46.49 -22.04 -4.15
C HIS A 84 47.07 -21.60 -2.81
N GLY A 85 46.73 -22.27 -1.71
CA GLY A 85 47.28 -22.03 -0.38
C GLY A 85 48.78 -22.30 -0.32
N GLN A 86 49.23 -23.47 -0.80
CA GLN A 86 50.64 -23.84 -0.85
C GLN A 86 51.46 -22.89 -1.72
N ARG A 87 50.97 -22.57 -2.92
CA ARG A 87 51.62 -21.62 -3.83
C ARG A 87 51.74 -20.22 -3.20
N PHE A 88 50.75 -19.78 -2.42
CA PHE A 88 50.83 -18.51 -1.71
C PHE A 88 51.85 -18.53 -0.58
N ALA A 89 51.85 -19.59 0.24
CA ALA A 89 52.80 -19.76 1.35
C ALA A 89 54.26 -19.77 0.91
N GLN A 90 54.55 -20.31 -0.29
CA GLN A 90 55.90 -20.31 -0.88
C GLN A 90 56.35 -18.94 -1.39
N ARG A 91 55.41 -18.07 -1.79
CA ARG A 91 55.72 -16.82 -2.51
C ARG A 91 55.58 -15.57 -1.66
N PHE A 92 54.74 -15.59 -0.63
CA PHE A 92 54.37 -14.40 0.10
C PHE A 92 55.03 -14.36 1.50
N PRO A 93 55.87 -13.34 1.80
CA PRO A 93 56.50 -13.26 3.11
C PRO A 93 55.49 -13.08 4.25
N VAL A 94 55.64 -13.89 5.30
CA VAL A 94 54.74 -13.97 6.45
C VAL A 94 54.58 -12.62 7.15
N ARG A 95 55.70 -11.94 7.42
CA ARG A 95 55.70 -10.63 8.08
C ARG A 95 54.99 -9.58 7.24
N THR A 96 55.17 -9.61 5.93
CA THR A 96 54.49 -8.71 4.99
C THR A 96 52.98 -8.96 4.99
N PHE A 97 52.55 -10.23 5.01
CA PHE A 97 51.13 -10.57 5.09
C PHE A 97 50.46 -9.99 6.34
N LEU A 98 51.06 -10.22 7.51
CA LEU A 98 50.54 -9.73 8.78
C LEU A 98 50.46 -8.19 8.80
N LEU A 99 51.52 -7.51 8.35
CA LEU A 99 51.57 -6.05 8.32
C LEU A 99 50.56 -5.45 7.35
N LEU A 100 50.41 -5.98 6.14
CA LEU A 100 49.42 -5.50 5.18
C LEU A 100 47.99 -5.74 5.66
N SER A 101 47.73 -6.94 6.21
CA SER A 101 46.42 -7.29 6.78
C SER A 101 46.02 -6.33 7.90
N GLU A 102 46.97 -5.99 8.79
CA GLU A 102 46.74 -5.03 9.87
C GLU A 102 46.61 -3.59 9.36
N ALA A 103 47.40 -3.20 8.36
CA ALA A 103 47.30 -1.86 7.76
C ALA A 103 45.92 -1.60 7.14
N ILE A 104 45.32 -2.62 6.50
CA ILE A 104 43.96 -2.53 5.96
C ILE A 104 42.93 -2.24 7.07
N ASP A 105 43.01 -2.94 8.21
CA ASP A 105 42.09 -2.74 9.34
C ASP A 105 42.29 -1.41 10.06
N ARG A 106 43.50 -0.86 10.01
CA ARG A 106 43.82 0.45 10.58
C ARG A 106 43.49 1.61 9.62
N CYS A 107 43.27 1.32 8.34
CA CYS A 107 42.98 2.34 7.34
C CYS A 107 41.54 2.85 7.52
N ARG A 108 41.41 4.00 8.17
CA ARG A 108 40.16 4.74 8.28
C ARG A 108 40.40 6.16 7.77
N PHE A 109 39.60 6.59 6.80
CA PHE A 109 39.54 7.99 6.40
C PHE A 109 38.75 8.72 7.50
N GLY A 110 39.42 9.52 8.35
CA GLY A 110 38.78 10.33 9.39
C GLY A 110 38.30 9.58 10.65
N ILE A 111 38.07 10.31 11.73
CA ILE A 111 37.53 9.77 12.99
C ILE A 111 35.98 9.83 12.97
N ASP A 112 35.45 10.88 12.35
CA ASP A 112 34.03 11.14 12.12
C ASP A 112 33.76 11.51 10.65
N ARG A 113 32.48 11.69 10.32
CA ARG A 113 32.04 12.05 8.96
C ARG A 113 32.51 13.43 8.50
N GLU A 114 32.74 14.36 9.42
CA GLU A 114 33.13 15.73 9.05
C GLU A 114 34.59 15.74 8.58
N ALA A 115 35.48 15.05 9.30
CA ALA A 115 36.86 14.85 8.90
C ALA A 115 36.99 14.09 7.56
N VAL A 116 36.12 13.09 7.33
CA VAL A 116 36.04 12.39 6.02
C VAL A 116 35.73 13.39 4.91
N ARG A 117 34.70 14.22 5.09
CA ARG A 117 34.27 15.19 4.08
C ARG A 117 35.33 16.25 3.83
N GLU A 118 35.98 16.75 4.87
CA GLU A 118 37.08 17.69 4.72
C GLU A 118 38.23 17.10 3.89
N ALA A 119 38.56 15.83 4.10
CA ALA A 119 39.57 15.13 3.31
C ALA A 119 39.13 14.92 1.85
N LEU A 120 37.87 14.51 1.63
CA LEU A 120 37.32 14.28 0.30
C LEU A 120 37.14 15.57 -0.50
N ALA A 121 36.85 16.71 0.14
CA ALA A 121 36.76 18.02 -0.51
C ALA A 121 38.08 18.45 -1.18
N ARG A 122 39.22 17.87 -0.78
CA ARG A 122 40.54 18.10 -1.40
C ARG A 122 40.74 17.29 -2.70
N VAL A 123 39.79 16.42 -3.05
CA VAL A 123 39.84 15.62 -4.28
C VAL A 123 39.27 16.44 -5.44
N THR A 124 40.15 17.00 -6.25
CA THR A 124 39.80 17.80 -7.44
C THR A 124 39.67 16.96 -8.72
N ALA A 125 40.11 15.70 -8.69
CA ALA A 125 40.00 14.78 -9.81
C ALA A 125 38.56 14.24 -9.94
N GLU A 126 38.13 13.93 -11.16
CA GLU A 126 36.89 13.18 -11.36
C GLU A 126 37.05 11.75 -10.83
N VAL A 127 36.12 11.28 -9.98
CA VAL A 127 36.22 9.97 -9.33
C VAL A 127 35.22 8.98 -9.92
N VAL A 128 35.72 7.89 -10.49
CA VAL A 128 34.93 6.75 -10.96
C VAL A 128 35.05 5.63 -9.94
N VAL A 129 33.98 5.38 -9.20
CA VAL A 129 33.90 4.28 -8.24
C VAL A 129 33.35 3.05 -8.96
N VAL A 130 34.09 1.95 -8.95
CA VAL A 130 33.70 0.67 -9.54
C VAL A 130 33.47 -0.33 -8.40
N GLY A 131 32.24 -0.79 -8.29
CA GLY A 131 31.85 -1.74 -7.26
C GLY A 131 31.52 -3.13 -7.81
N VAL A 132 31.90 -4.17 -7.07
CA VAL A 132 31.62 -5.57 -7.41
C VAL A 132 30.70 -6.18 -6.35
N PRO A 133 29.42 -6.44 -6.66
CA PRO A 133 28.48 -6.90 -5.64
C PRO A 133 28.78 -8.27 -5.01
N GLY A 134 29.46 -9.15 -5.73
CA GLY A 134 29.88 -10.46 -5.21
C GLY A 134 31.08 -10.42 -4.25
N ASP A 135 31.70 -9.25 -4.03
CA ASP A 135 32.85 -9.11 -3.13
C ASP A 135 32.40 -9.03 -1.67
N LEU A 136 32.80 -10.00 -0.85
CA LEU A 136 32.49 -10.01 0.58
C LEU A 136 33.54 -9.24 1.39
N LEU A 137 34.76 -9.06 0.87
CA LEU A 137 35.85 -8.40 1.60
C LEU A 137 35.73 -6.88 1.55
N PHE A 138 35.30 -6.36 0.40
CA PHE A 138 34.91 -4.98 0.20
C PHE A 138 33.49 -4.98 -0.34
N PRO A 139 32.46 -5.06 0.52
CA PRO A 139 31.08 -5.14 0.05
C PRO A 139 30.67 -3.90 -0.70
N TYR A 140 29.74 -4.07 -1.64
CA TYR A 140 29.18 -2.98 -2.45
C TYR A 140 28.69 -1.79 -1.63
N ALA A 141 28.20 -2.05 -0.41
CA ALA A 141 27.82 -1.02 0.54
C ALA A 141 28.95 -0.03 0.89
N LEU A 142 30.21 -0.49 1.02
CA LEU A 142 31.35 0.39 1.32
C LEU A 142 31.76 1.26 0.14
N GLN A 143 31.68 0.72 -1.08
CA GLN A 143 31.95 1.47 -2.31
C GLN A 143 30.87 2.54 -2.54
N HIS A 144 29.63 2.18 -2.23
CA HIS A 144 28.51 3.10 -2.24
C HIS A 144 28.62 4.18 -1.14
N GLU A 145 29.12 3.84 0.05
CA GLU A 145 29.46 4.79 1.11
C GLU A 145 30.51 5.80 0.64
N LEU A 146 31.61 5.34 0.02
CA LEU A 146 32.63 6.20 -0.60
C LEU A 146 32.03 7.15 -1.64
N TYR A 147 31.19 6.64 -2.53
CA TYR A 147 30.51 7.45 -3.54
C TYR A 147 29.61 8.53 -2.92
N ARG A 148 28.82 8.18 -1.90
CA ARG A 148 27.93 9.13 -1.22
C ARG A 148 28.68 10.26 -0.53
N GLU A 149 29.79 9.96 0.16
CA GLU A 149 30.57 11.01 0.82
C GLU A 149 31.34 11.89 -0.19
N LEU A 150 31.73 11.35 -1.36
CA LEU A 150 32.25 12.15 -2.48
C LEU A 150 31.17 13.09 -3.05
N GLN A 151 29.94 12.61 -3.23
CA GLN A 151 28.83 13.46 -3.66
C GLN A 151 28.50 14.56 -2.66
N ALA A 152 28.51 14.24 -1.36
CA ALA A 152 28.18 15.18 -0.29
C ALA A 152 29.10 16.41 -0.27
N VAL A 153 30.33 16.29 -0.76
CA VAL A 153 31.31 17.38 -0.85
C VAL A 153 31.34 18.05 -2.23
N GLY A 154 30.42 17.69 -3.12
CA GLY A 154 30.34 18.23 -4.48
C GLY A 154 31.44 17.74 -5.42
N ALA A 155 32.11 16.62 -5.11
CA ALA A 155 33.13 16.05 -6.00
C ALA A 155 32.47 15.52 -7.30
N THR A 156 33.12 15.74 -8.43
CA THR A 156 32.68 15.15 -9.70
C THR A 156 32.92 13.64 -9.63
N CYS A 157 31.86 12.84 -9.52
CA CYS A 157 32.00 11.41 -9.34
C CYS A 157 30.88 10.57 -9.98
N SER A 158 31.17 9.30 -10.23
CA SER A 158 30.21 8.29 -10.72
C SER A 158 30.43 6.95 -10.03
N LEU A 159 29.37 6.14 -9.91
CA LEU A 159 29.42 4.78 -9.38
C LEU A 159 28.99 3.81 -10.49
N TRP A 160 29.78 2.76 -10.69
CA TRP A 160 29.59 1.76 -11.73
C TRP A 160 29.62 0.37 -11.11
N LYS A 161 28.69 -0.48 -11.54
CA LYS A 161 28.61 -1.85 -11.09
C LYS A 161 29.31 -2.76 -12.10
N LEU A 162 30.28 -3.54 -11.63
CA LEU A 162 30.93 -4.60 -12.40
C LEU A 162 30.28 -5.94 -12.04
N ASP A 163 29.40 -6.43 -12.92
CA ASP A 163 28.77 -7.75 -12.78
C ASP A 163 29.79 -8.86 -13.07
N SER A 164 30.39 -9.37 -12.00
CA SER A 164 31.42 -10.41 -12.03
C SER A 164 31.25 -11.40 -10.89
N GLU A 165 31.49 -12.66 -11.19
CA GLU A 165 31.52 -13.77 -10.22
C GLU A 165 32.85 -13.82 -9.46
N PHE A 166 33.84 -13.00 -9.85
CA PHE A 166 35.21 -13.03 -9.31
C PHE A 166 35.46 -12.05 -8.15
N GLY A 167 34.43 -11.40 -7.60
CA GLY A 167 34.55 -10.44 -6.50
C GLY A 167 35.57 -9.33 -6.80
N HIS A 168 36.41 -8.90 -5.84
CA HIS A 168 37.44 -7.89 -6.15
C HIS A 168 38.43 -8.33 -7.23
N ASP A 169 38.67 -9.62 -7.45
CA ASP A 169 39.59 -10.06 -8.51
C ASP A 169 39.01 -9.84 -9.92
N ALA A 170 37.77 -9.38 -10.04
CA ALA A 170 37.13 -9.03 -11.31
C ALA A 170 37.96 -8.07 -12.17
N PHE A 171 38.75 -7.15 -11.58
CA PHE A 171 39.60 -6.27 -12.38
C PHE A 171 40.78 -6.99 -13.07
N LEU A 172 41.15 -8.18 -12.60
CA LEU A 172 42.17 -9.04 -13.22
C LEU A 172 41.54 -10.09 -14.12
N ALA A 173 40.39 -10.65 -13.72
CA ALA A 173 39.75 -11.79 -14.36
C ALA A 173 38.76 -11.38 -15.47
N ASP A 174 38.00 -10.32 -15.29
CA ASP A 174 36.96 -9.83 -16.21
C ASP A 174 37.40 -8.53 -16.90
N GLN A 175 38.61 -8.53 -17.47
CA GLN A 175 39.22 -7.33 -18.08
C GLN A 175 38.38 -6.75 -19.21
N ASP A 176 37.69 -7.58 -19.99
CA ASP A 176 36.82 -7.12 -21.08
C ASP A 176 35.60 -6.37 -20.56
N LYS A 177 34.94 -6.91 -19.52
CA LYS A 177 33.80 -6.24 -18.87
C LYS A 177 34.24 -4.94 -18.22
N LEU A 178 35.38 -4.94 -17.53
CA LEU A 178 35.95 -3.73 -16.97
C LEU A 178 36.30 -2.71 -18.06
N ALA A 179 36.87 -3.14 -19.19
CA ALA A 179 37.20 -2.25 -20.30
C ALA A 179 35.95 -1.61 -20.94
N VAL A 180 34.86 -2.38 -21.09
CA VAL A 180 33.56 -1.85 -21.53
C VAL A 180 33.05 -0.82 -20.53
N LEU A 181 33.00 -1.17 -19.25
CA LEU A 181 32.55 -0.29 -18.17
C LEU A 181 33.36 1.01 -18.13
N LEU A 182 34.69 0.95 -18.23
CA LEU A 182 35.53 2.14 -18.23
C LEU A 182 35.34 3.00 -19.49
N ARG A 183 35.05 2.40 -20.65
CA ARG A 183 34.68 3.14 -21.86
C ARG A 183 33.34 3.84 -21.71
N GLU A 184 32.33 3.16 -21.16
CA GLU A 184 31.01 3.72 -20.87
C GLU A 184 31.08 4.84 -19.82
N ALA A 185 31.94 4.66 -18.82
CA ALA A 185 32.29 5.68 -17.84
C ALA A 185 33.09 6.86 -18.43
N SER A 186 33.33 6.86 -19.75
CA SER A 186 34.09 7.90 -20.44
C SER A 186 35.49 8.13 -19.85
N VAL A 187 36.05 7.12 -19.19
CA VAL A 187 37.38 7.16 -18.57
C VAL A 187 38.46 7.41 -19.64
N PHE A 188 38.21 6.96 -20.88
CA PHE A 188 39.11 7.09 -22.03
C PHE A 188 38.42 7.74 -23.26
N GLY A 189 37.75 8.91 -23.13
CA GLY A 189 37.21 9.65 -24.29
C GLY A 189 36.24 10.79 -23.97
N GLN A 190 35.83 11.58 -24.99
CA GLN A 190 34.76 12.60 -24.89
C GLN A 190 33.37 11.95 -24.98
N ALA A 191 32.49 12.32 -24.05
CA ALA A 191 31.23 11.64 -23.75
C ALA A 191 30.13 11.86 -24.80
N GLN A 192 29.40 10.79 -25.15
CA GLN A 192 28.02 10.89 -25.63
C GLN A 192 27.08 10.52 -24.46
N PRO A 193 25.99 11.27 -24.22
CA PRO A 193 25.05 10.95 -23.17
C PRO A 193 24.04 9.91 -23.67
N ARG A 194 24.10 8.69 -23.12
CA ARG A 194 22.99 7.73 -23.15
C ARG A 194 22.77 7.09 -21.77
N ALA A 195 21.54 6.60 -21.60
CA ALA A 195 20.87 6.29 -20.35
C ALA A 195 21.70 5.37 -19.42
N ARG A 196 21.87 5.84 -18.18
CA ARG A 196 22.55 5.13 -17.10
C ARG A 196 21.64 4.05 -16.51
N PHE A 197 22.20 2.88 -16.28
CA PHE A 197 21.60 1.81 -15.49
C PHE A 197 21.74 2.16 -13.99
N GLU A 198 20.64 2.46 -13.31
CA GLU A 198 20.63 2.83 -11.88
C GLU A 198 20.48 1.57 -11.00
N GLY A 199 21.58 1.04 -10.49
CA GLY A 199 21.57 0.16 -9.32
C GLY A 199 21.17 0.91 -8.05
N LEU A 200 20.86 0.19 -6.97
CA LEU A 200 20.38 0.67 -5.65
C LEU A 200 21.30 1.71 -4.98
N GLY A 201 21.28 2.93 -5.50
CA GLY A 201 21.80 4.14 -4.92
C GLY A 201 20.88 4.67 -3.82
N ALA A 202 21.32 5.61 -2.98
CA ALA A 202 20.32 6.55 -2.45
C ALA A 202 19.71 7.20 -3.68
N ARG A 203 18.42 6.96 -3.95
CA ARG A 203 17.72 7.73 -4.97
C ARG A 203 17.97 9.20 -4.62
N PRO A 204 18.45 10.04 -5.56
CA PRO A 204 18.50 11.48 -5.30
C PRO A 204 17.13 11.87 -4.78
N VAL A 205 17.08 12.67 -3.69
CA VAL A 205 15.81 13.07 -3.10
C VAL A 205 15.00 13.77 -4.18
N ARG A 206 13.99 13.07 -4.70
CA ARG A 206 13.16 13.57 -5.78
C ARG A 206 12.24 14.61 -5.16
N GLU A 207 12.34 15.86 -5.60
CA GLU A 207 11.33 16.85 -5.23
C GLU A 207 10.14 16.72 -6.19
N ILE A 208 8.94 16.54 -5.64
CA ILE A 208 7.68 16.50 -6.37
C ILE A 208 6.86 17.73 -5.98
N ARG A 209 6.58 18.58 -6.95
CA ARG A 209 5.85 19.83 -6.79
C ARG A 209 4.34 19.60 -6.95
N ILE A 210 3.58 19.92 -5.92
CA ILE A 210 2.14 19.67 -5.82
C ILE A 210 1.36 20.96 -6.13
N GLY A 211 0.44 20.87 -7.08
CA GLY A 211 -0.66 21.81 -7.24
C GLY A 211 -1.88 21.27 -6.49
N MET A 212 -2.29 21.92 -5.41
CA MET A 212 -3.39 21.44 -4.56
C MET A 212 -4.70 22.17 -4.87
N ILE A 213 -5.74 21.43 -5.23
CA ILE A 213 -7.11 21.95 -5.44
C ILE A 213 -7.92 21.68 -4.17
N GLY A 214 -8.25 22.75 -3.46
CA GLY A 214 -8.90 22.70 -2.15
C GLY A 214 -7.89 22.77 -0.99
N CYS A 215 -8.22 23.60 0.00
CA CYS A 215 -7.43 23.72 1.23
C CYS A 215 -8.37 23.86 2.45
N GLY A 216 -9.36 22.97 2.50
CA GLY A 216 -10.28 22.83 3.63
C GLY A 216 -9.70 21.91 4.71
N VAL A 217 -10.56 21.15 5.38
CA VAL A 217 -10.18 20.21 6.45
C VAL A 217 -9.16 19.18 5.97
N VAL A 218 -9.43 18.49 4.85
CA VAL A 218 -8.51 17.47 4.29
C VAL A 218 -7.23 18.11 3.75
N GLY A 219 -7.32 19.18 2.95
CA GLY A 219 -6.14 19.87 2.42
C GLY A 219 -5.23 20.44 3.52
N GLY A 220 -5.82 20.94 4.62
CA GLY A 220 -5.07 21.32 5.82
C GLY A 220 -4.37 20.13 6.48
N GLY A 221 -5.04 18.98 6.58
CA GLY A 221 -4.43 17.74 7.06
C GLY A 221 -3.30 17.23 6.17
N VAL A 222 -3.39 17.41 4.84
CA VAL A 222 -2.31 17.08 3.90
C VAL A 222 -1.08 17.95 4.18
N LEU A 223 -1.26 19.27 4.32
CA LEU A 223 -0.15 20.17 4.68
C LEU A 223 0.50 19.79 6.01
N GLU A 224 -0.31 19.45 7.02
CA GLU A 224 0.17 19.02 8.33
C GLU A 224 1.00 17.75 8.25
N LEU A 225 0.51 16.72 7.55
CA LEU A 225 1.25 15.46 7.39
C LEU A 225 2.53 15.62 6.57
N LEU A 226 2.48 16.42 5.50
CA LEU A 226 3.67 16.73 4.70
C LEU A 226 4.76 17.42 5.52
N ALA A 227 4.39 18.38 6.37
CA ALA A 227 5.32 19.05 7.27
C ALA A 227 5.85 18.10 8.35
N ARG A 228 4.95 17.33 8.98
CA ARG A 228 5.27 16.41 10.09
C ARG A 228 6.17 15.25 9.66
N GLN A 229 5.97 14.71 8.46
CA GLN A 229 6.68 13.52 7.96
C GLN A 229 7.79 13.86 6.97
N ALA A 230 8.15 15.13 6.79
CA ALA A 230 9.13 15.58 5.79
C ALA A 230 10.46 14.80 5.84
N THR A 231 10.99 14.59 7.04
CA THR A 231 12.24 13.85 7.26
C THR A 231 12.06 12.35 6.97
N ASP A 232 11.01 11.73 7.51
CA ASP A 232 10.70 10.32 7.26
C ASP A 232 10.54 10.01 5.76
N MET A 233 9.91 10.90 5.00
CA MET A 233 9.73 10.72 3.55
C MET A 233 11.06 10.74 2.79
N VAL A 234 11.97 11.63 3.19
CA VAL A 234 13.32 11.69 2.63
C VAL A 234 14.09 10.43 2.99
N ASP A 235 14.06 10.01 4.25
CA ASP A 235 14.87 8.90 4.75
C ASP A 235 14.38 7.54 4.23
N ARG A 236 13.05 7.33 4.14
CA ARG A 236 12.46 6.04 3.75
C ARG A 236 12.20 5.91 2.26
N TYR A 237 11.80 7.01 1.62
CA TYR A 237 11.31 6.98 0.23
C TYR A 237 12.14 7.84 -0.71
N ALA A 238 13.15 8.57 -0.20
CA ALA A 238 13.99 9.48 -1.00
C ALA A 238 13.16 10.45 -1.85
N VAL A 239 12.09 10.98 -1.27
CA VAL A 239 11.20 11.96 -1.92
C VAL A 239 10.92 13.12 -0.97
N ARG A 240 10.81 14.32 -1.53
CA ARG A 240 10.30 15.51 -0.87
C ARG A 240 9.09 16.02 -1.64
N PHE A 241 7.99 16.25 -0.95
CA PHE A 241 6.82 16.88 -1.54
C PHE A 241 6.78 18.34 -1.15
N ARG A 242 6.46 19.20 -2.11
CA ARG A 242 6.31 20.63 -1.89
C ARG A 242 5.05 21.13 -2.56
N VAL A 243 4.13 21.71 -1.79
CA VAL A 243 2.96 22.39 -2.38
C VAL A 243 3.40 23.73 -2.94
N THR A 244 3.38 23.88 -4.26
CA THR A 244 3.82 25.08 -4.97
C THR A 244 2.69 26.04 -5.26
N ARG A 245 1.45 25.55 -5.36
CA ARG A 245 0.29 26.39 -5.65
C ARG A 245 -1.00 25.77 -5.12
N ILE A 246 -1.94 26.62 -4.68
CA ILE A 246 -3.23 26.18 -4.16
C ILE A 246 -4.38 26.86 -4.94
N ALA A 247 -5.31 26.06 -5.47
CA ALA A 247 -6.56 26.55 -6.04
C ALA A 247 -7.70 26.47 -5.02
N VAL A 248 -8.44 27.57 -4.81
CA VAL A 248 -9.52 27.67 -3.83
C VAL A 248 -10.68 28.52 -4.35
N ARG A 249 -11.90 28.31 -3.81
CA ARG A 249 -13.06 29.15 -4.18
C ARG A 249 -13.01 30.57 -3.61
N ASP A 250 -12.64 30.70 -2.34
CA ASP A 250 -12.62 31.98 -1.62
C ASP A 250 -11.23 32.24 -1.04
N PRO A 251 -10.40 33.07 -1.68
CA PRO A 251 -9.05 33.40 -1.18
C PRO A 251 -9.03 34.02 0.22
N ALA A 252 -10.08 34.73 0.65
CA ALA A 252 -10.12 35.42 1.94
C ALA A 252 -10.37 34.49 3.14
N LYS A 253 -10.87 33.27 2.92
CA LYS A 253 -11.10 32.29 3.98
C LYS A 253 -9.82 31.99 4.77
N VAL A 254 -9.89 32.05 6.10
CA VAL A 254 -8.79 31.65 6.99
C VAL A 254 -8.49 30.15 6.81
N ARG A 255 -7.20 29.82 6.70
CA ARG A 255 -6.70 28.46 6.42
C ARG A 255 -5.69 28.01 7.45
N ASN A 256 -5.28 26.75 7.33
CA ASN A 256 -4.15 26.22 8.07
C ASN A 256 -2.93 27.15 7.90
N PRO A 257 -2.25 27.56 9.00
CA PRO A 257 -1.06 28.43 8.95
C PRO A 257 0.05 27.91 8.03
N LEU A 258 0.15 26.59 7.82
CA LEU A 258 1.12 25.99 6.90
C LEU A 258 0.87 26.34 5.42
N ALA A 259 -0.29 26.90 5.08
CA ALA A 259 -0.56 27.43 3.74
C ALA A 259 0.04 28.84 3.51
N ALA A 260 0.55 29.50 4.56
CA ALA A 260 1.10 30.84 4.46
C ALA A 260 2.29 30.89 3.49
N GLY A 261 2.28 31.85 2.58
CA GLY A 261 3.33 32.05 1.58
C GLY A 261 3.21 31.16 0.33
N ILE A 262 2.25 30.23 0.27
CA ILE A 262 1.98 29.45 -0.94
C ILE A 262 1.04 30.26 -1.86
N PRO A 263 1.40 30.49 -3.15
CA PRO A 263 0.54 31.20 -4.09
C PRO A 263 -0.86 30.57 -4.21
N ILE A 264 -1.88 31.42 -4.15
CA ILE A 264 -3.29 31.03 -4.26
C ILE A 264 -3.86 31.53 -5.58
N THR A 265 -4.69 30.70 -6.22
CA THR A 265 -5.52 31.08 -7.38
C THR A 265 -6.97 30.65 -7.15
N THR A 266 -7.91 31.29 -7.86
CA THR A 266 -9.31 30.86 -7.93
C THR A 266 -9.60 29.99 -9.15
N ASN A 267 -8.65 29.86 -10.06
CA ASN A 267 -8.79 29.09 -11.29
C ASN A 267 -7.93 27.82 -11.25
N ALA A 268 -8.57 26.68 -10.98
CA ALA A 268 -7.87 25.39 -10.85
C ALA A 268 -7.20 24.92 -12.16
N VAL A 269 -7.67 25.38 -13.33
CA VAL A 269 -7.05 25.04 -14.63
C VAL A 269 -5.63 25.59 -14.75
N GLU A 270 -5.32 26.68 -14.04
CA GLU A 270 -3.97 27.26 -14.05
C GLU A 270 -2.92 26.27 -13.52
N LEU A 271 -3.27 25.42 -12.54
CA LEU A 271 -2.36 24.40 -12.01
C LEU A 271 -2.02 23.35 -13.07
N VAL A 272 -2.94 23.06 -13.98
CA VAL A 272 -2.72 22.10 -15.07
C VAL A 272 -1.67 22.61 -16.05
N ALA A 273 -1.66 23.91 -16.36
CA ALA A 273 -0.68 24.50 -17.28
C ALA A 273 0.64 24.89 -16.61
N ASP A 274 0.71 24.94 -15.28
CA ASP A 274 1.85 25.46 -14.53
C ASP A 274 3.07 24.52 -14.64
N PRO A 275 4.22 24.94 -15.23
CA PRO A 275 5.41 24.10 -15.30
C PRO A 275 6.02 23.82 -13.91
N GLU A 276 5.62 24.56 -12.87
CA GLU A 276 6.01 24.35 -11.48
C GLU A 276 5.11 23.38 -10.70
N VAL A 277 4.23 22.67 -11.39
CA VAL A 277 3.33 21.66 -10.82
C VAL A 277 3.55 20.33 -11.53
N ASP A 278 4.08 19.35 -10.80
CA ASP A 278 4.33 17.99 -11.28
C ASP A 278 3.11 17.08 -11.09
N VAL A 279 2.34 17.28 -10.02
CA VAL A 279 1.15 16.46 -9.67
C VAL A 279 0.00 17.35 -9.18
N ILE A 280 -1.23 16.98 -9.55
CA ILE A 280 -2.45 17.61 -9.03
C ILE A 280 -2.97 16.79 -7.84
N VAL A 281 -3.14 17.44 -6.70
CA VAL A 281 -3.82 16.86 -5.53
C VAL A 281 -5.19 17.52 -5.39
N GLU A 282 -6.26 16.77 -5.61
CA GLU A 282 -7.63 17.28 -5.58
C GLU A 282 -8.38 16.77 -4.33
N VAL A 283 -8.69 17.71 -3.43
CA VAL A 283 -9.31 17.46 -2.12
C VAL A 283 -10.43 18.48 -1.84
N ALA A 284 -11.01 19.05 -2.89
CA ALA A 284 -12.08 20.03 -2.80
C ALA A 284 -13.46 19.38 -2.91
N GLY A 285 -13.56 18.28 -3.66
CA GLY A 285 -14.81 17.58 -3.90
C GLY A 285 -15.72 18.26 -4.93
N GLY A 286 -16.72 17.51 -5.39
CA GLY A 286 -17.78 18.00 -6.27
C GLY A 286 -17.50 17.81 -7.76
N MET A 287 -18.56 17.85 -8.56
CA MET A 287 -18.52 17.53 -9.99
C MET A 287 -17.87 18.62 -10.86
N ALA A 288 -17.84 19.87 -10.38
CA ALA A 288 -17.31 21.01 -11.16
C ALA A 288 -15.81 20.89 -11.50
N LEU A 289 -15.09 19.99 -10.82
CA LEU A 289 -13.67 19.74 -11.04
C LEU A 289 -13.39 18.64 -12.06
N GLU A 290 -14.42 17.97 -12.58
CA GLU A 290 -14.25 16.95 -13.64
C GLU A 290 -13.40 17.46 -14.82
N PRO A 291 -13.67 18.66 -15.40
CA PRO A 291 -12.90 19.11 -16.56
C PRO A 291 -11.42 19.36 -16.22
N VAL A 292 -11.13 19.75 -14.98
CA VAL A 292 -9.76 20.02 -14.51
C VAL A 292 -8.99 18.71 -14.36
N VAL A 293 -9.61 17.68 -13.79
CA VAL A 293 -9.02 16.34 -13.66
C VAL A 293 -8.77 15.72 -15.04
N THR A 294 -9.75 15.80 -15.94
CA THR A 294 -9.62 15.34 -17.33
C THR A 294 -8.49 16.08 -18.06
N ALA A 295 -8.41 17.41 -17.92
CA ALA A 295 -7.34 18.21 -18.51
C ALA A 295 -5.95 17.86 -17.95
N ALA A 296 -5.83 17.59 -16.65
CA ALA A 296 -4.57 17.18 -16.02
C ALA A 296 -4.06 15.85 -16.59
N LEU A 297 -4.93 14.82 -16.64
CA LEU A 297 -4.59 13.52 -17.18
C LEU A 297 -4.23 13.58 -18.68
N ALA A 298 -4.96 14.41 -19.45
CA ALA A 298 -4.67 14.64 -20.86
C ALA A 298 -3.33 15.38 -21.09
N ALA A 299 -2.93 16.26 -20.17
CA ALA A 299 -1.68 16.99 -20.22
C ALA A 299 -0.47 16.20 -19.68
N GLY A 300 -0.65 14.94 -19.28
CA GLY A 300 0.42 14.12 -18.73
C GLY A 300 0.72 14.37 -17.25
N LYS A 301 -0.16 15.10 -16.54
CA LYS A 301 0.02 15.41 -15.11
C LYS A 301 -0.75 14.40 -14.24
N PRO A 302 -0.05 13.62 -13.38
CA PRO A 302 -0.70 12.70 -12.46
C PRO A 302 -1.71 13.40 -11.55
N VAL A 303 -2.76 12.68 -11.17
CA VAL A 303 -3.81 13.18 -10.27
C VAL A 303 -3.94 12.24 -9.07
N VAL A 304 -3.89 12.82 -7.87
CA VAL A 304 -4.28 12.19 -6.60
C VAL A 304 -5.56 12.86 -6.12
N THR A 305 -6.66 12.12 -5.95
CA THR A 305 -7.97 12.71 -5.62
C THR A 305 -8.71 11.99 -4.49
N ALA A 306 -9.38 12.77 -3.63
CA ALA A 306 -10.30 12.28 -2.61
C ALA A 306 -11.79 12.45 -3.00
N ASN A 307 -12.09 12.82 -4.25
CA ASN A 307 -13.43 13.20 -4.69
C ASN A 307 -14.27 12.01 -5.10
N LYS A 308 -14.82 11.34 -4.08
CA LYS A 308 -15.75 10.21 -4.22
C LYS A 308 -16.90 10.48 -5.19
N ALA A 309 -17.48 11.69 -5.17
CA ALA A 309 -18.64 12.02 -6.00
C ALA A 309 -18.29 12.04 -7.50
N LEU A 310 -17.13 12.61 -7.84
CA LEU A 310 -16.60 12.60 -9.19
C LEU A 310 -16.29 11.17 -9.65
N LEU A 311 -15.51 10.44 -8.85
CA LEU A 311 -15.03 9.12 -9.21
C LEU A 311 -16.19 8.13 -9.38
N ALA A 312 -17.17 8.13 -8.48
CA ALA A 312 -18.33 7.26 -8.60
C ALA A 312 -19.08 7.42 -9.94
N ARG A 313 -19.08 8.62 -10.54
CA ARG A 313 -19.74 8.90 -11.81
C ARG A 313 -18.83 8.82 -13.04
N LYS A 314 -17.52 9.04 -12.89
CA LYS A 314 -16.60 9.27 -14.03
C LYS A 314 -15.35 8.40 -14.01
N LEU A 315 -15.14 7.56 -13.00
CA LEU A 315 -13.92 6.77 -12.85
C LEU A 315 -13.68 5.80 -14.03
N ALA A 316 -14.73 5.27 -14.67
CA ALA A 316 -14.56 4.47 -15.88
C ALA A 316 -13.90 5.29 -17.02
N GLU A 317 -14.41 6.49 -17.30
CA GLU A 317 -13.89 7.40 -18.33
C GLU A 317 -12.47 7.91 -17.96
N LEU A 318 -12.29 8.36 -16.72
CA LEU A 318 -11.03 8.89 -16.21
C LEU A 318 -9.94 7.82 -16.11
N GLY A 319 -10.29 6.60 -15.71
CA GLY A 319 -9.37 5.46 -15.63
C GLY A 319 -8.87 5.03 -16.99
N VAL A 320 -9.75 4.98 -18.00
CA VAL A 320 -9.37 4.72 -19.40
C VAL A 320 -8.48 5.84 -19.93
N LEU A 321 -8.79 7.10 -19.63
CA LEU A 321 -7.95 8.23 -20.03
C LEU A 321 -6.55 8.12 -19.42
N ALA A 322 -6.46 7.88 -18.10
CA ALA A 322 -5.22 7.67 -17.37
C ALA A 322 -4.37 6.54 -17.99
N GLN A 323 -5.02 5.43 -18.36
CA GLN A 323 -4.35 4.32 -19.04
C GLN A 323 -3.83 4.72 -20.43
N ARG A 324 -4.66 5.40 -21.24
CA ARG A 324 -4.31 5.82 -22.60
C ARG A 324 -3.16 6.82 -22.65
N THR A 325 -3.09 7.74 -21.68
CA THR A 325 -2.03 8.74 -21.61
C THR A 325 -0.81 8.27 -20.80
N GLY A 326 -0.87 7.07 -20.22
CA GLY A 326 0.17 6.57 -19.30
C GLY A 326 0.32 7.44 -18.04
N THR A 327 -0.71 8.22 -17.71
CA THR A 327 -0.68 9.21 -16.62
C THR A 327 -1.44 8.68 -15.40
N PRO A 328 -0.78 8.50 -14.24
CA PRO A 328 -1.44 7.93 -13.06
C PRO A 328 -2.63 8.73 -12.54
N LEU A 329 -3.70 8.01 -12.18
CA LEU A 329 -4.83 8.48 -11.39
C LEU A 329 -4.91 7.64 -10.12
N LEU A 330 -4.66 8.26 -8.96
CA LEU A 330 -4.73 7.62 -7.65
C LEU A 330 -5.89 8.21 -6.82
N CYS A 331 -6.59 7.35 -6.09
CA CYS A 331 -7.79 7.75 -5.37
C CYS A 331 -8.09 6.89 -4.12
N GLU A 332 -7.06 6.46 -3.40
CA GLU A 332 -7.21 5.65 -2.18
C GLU A 332 -8.14 6.36 -1.16
N ALA A 333 -7.92 7.67 -1.00
CA ALA A 333 -8.69 8.52 -0.10
C ALA A 333 -10.20 8.57 -0.40
N ALA A 334 -10.62 8.28 -1.63
CA ALA A 334 -12.03 8.35 -2.03
C ALA A 334 -12.84 7.09 -1.69
N ALA A 335 -12.18 5.96 -1.41
CA ALA A 335 -12.84 4.67 -1.22
C ALA A 335 -13.18 4.39 0.24
N ALA A 336 -12.18 4.40 1.13
CA ALA A 336 -12.36 4.06 2.54
C ALA A 336 -11.44 4.88 3.48
N ALA A 337 -11.15 6.13 3.09
CA ALA A 337 -10.23 7.03 3.79
C ALA A 337 -8.88 6.35 4.10
N ALA A 338 -8.56 6.10 5.38
CA ALA A 338 -7.24 5.57 5.78
C ALA A 338 -7.04 4.07 5.48
N LEU A 339 -8.09 3.33 5.15
CA LEU A 339 -7.98 1.93 4.77
C LEU A 339 -7.33 1.83 3.39
N PRO A 340 -6.15 1.21 3.25
CA PRO A 340 -5.44 1.13 1.97
C PRO A 340 -6.07 0.09 1.05
N ILE A 341 -7.32 0.26 0.63
CA ILE A 341 -8.07 -0.79 -0.05
C ILE A 341 -7.87 -0.81 -1.56
N ILE A 342 -7.82 0.33 -2.24
CA ILE A 342 -7.67 0.44 -3.70
C ILE A 342 -6.36 -0.18 -4.17
N ARG A 343 -5.26 0.03 -3.42
CA ARG A 343 -3.98 -0.62 -3.70
C ARG A 343 -4.01 -2.13 -3.42
N HIS A 344 -4.75 -2.60 -2.41
CA HIS A 344 -4.86 -4.03 -2.11
C HIS A 344 -5.72 -4.75 -3.14
N LEU A 345 -6.86 -4.19 -3.56
CA LEU A 345 -7.71 -4.74 -4.62
C LEU A 345 -7.02 -4.86 -5.99
N SER A 346 -5.75 -4.48 -6.11
CA SER A 346 -4.91 -4.63 -7.30
C SER A 346 -4.45 -6.06 -7.59
N HIS A 347 -4.80 -7.06 -6.77
CA HIS A 347 -4.20 -8.40 -6.79
C HIS A 347 -4.24 -9.07 -8.18
N ARG A 348 -3.16 -8.89 -8.94
CA ARG A 348 -2.92 -9.54 -10.24
C ARG A 348 -2.73 -11.06 -10.13
N ALA A 349 -2.66 -11.59 -8.92
CA ALA A 349 -2.31 -12.98 -8.63
C ALA A 349 -3.43 -13.77 -7.91
N ASP A 350 -4.54 -13.12 -7.55
CA ASP A 350 -5.67 -13.78 -6.88
C ASP A 350 -6.99 -13.19 -7.38
N GLU A 351 -8.04 -14.00 -7.39
CA GLU A 351 -9.38 -13.60 -7.81
C GLU A 351 -10.25 -13.32 -6.59
N ILE A 352 -10.90 -12.16 -6.57
CA ILE A 352 -11.89 -11.81 -5.55
C ILE A 352 -13.24 -12.41 -5.95
N ASP A 353 -13.78 -13.27 -5.10
CA ASP A 353 -15.10 -13.87 -5.25
C ASP A 353 -16.19 -12.92 -4.76
N SER A 354 -15.98 -12.35 -3.57
CA SER A 354 -16.88 -11.38 -2.97
C SER A 354 -16.16 -10.34 -2.11
N LEU A 355 -16.81 -9.18 -1.99
CA LEU A 355 -16.42 -8.04 -1.16
C LEU A 355 -17.64 -7.64 -0.34
N MET A 356 -17.46 -7.44 0.96
CA MET A 356 -18.44 -6.87 1.88
C MET A 356 -17.78 -5.79 2.70
N ALA A 357 -18.41 -4.63 2.83
CA ALA A 357 -17.76 -3.49 3.46
C ALA A 357 -18.71 -2.59 4.25
N ILE A 358 -18.26 -2.21 5.44
CA ILE A 358 -18.78 -1.07 6.20
C ILE A 358 -17.95 0.13 5.80
N VAL A 359 -18.51 0.98 4.96
CA VAL A 359 -17.81 2.13 4.36
C VAL A 359 -18.40 3.49 4.74
N ASN A 360 -19.46 3.50 5.56
CA ASN A 360 -20.13 4.70 6.05
C ASN A 360 -20.09 4.76 7.58
N GLY A 361 -19.12 5.50 8.12
CA GLY A 361 -18.92 5.62 9.56
C GLY A 361 -20.09 6.28 10.29
N THR A 362 -20.83 7.19 9.65
CA THR A 362 -22.01 7.85 10.23
C THR A 362 -23.13 6.85 10.53
N CYS A 363 -23.49 6.03 9.54
CA CYS A 363 -24.49 4.96 9.72
C CYS A 363 -24.00 3.91 10.70
N ASN A 364 -22.72 3.53 10.64
CA ASN A 364 -22.18 2.54 11.58
C ASN A 364 -22.24 3.02 13.03
N TYR A 365 -21.92 4.29 13.25
CA TYR A 365 -22.05 4.95 14.55
C TYR A 365 -23.50 4.94 15.04
N ILE A 366 -24.45 5.35 14.19
CA ILE A 366 -25.88 5.37 14.52
C ILE A 366 -26.39 3.98 14.88
N LEU A 367 -26.08 2.95 14.07
CA LEU A 367 -26.46 1.57 14.34
C LEU A 367 -25.86 1.05 15.64
N THR A 368 -24.60 1.41 15.94
CA THR A 368 -23.93 1.07 17.20
C THR A 368 -24.67 1.68 18.41
N ARG A 369 -25.12 2.94 18.31
CA ARG A 369 -25.92 3.59 19.36
C ARG A 369 -27.31 2.99 19.53
N MET A 370 -27.97 2.63 18.42
CA MET A 370 -29.26 1.96 18.47
C MET A 370 -29.16 0.57 19.11
N GLU A 371 -28.05 -0.14 18.86
CA GLU A 371 -27.78 -1.47 19.43
C GLU A 371 -27.40 -1.41 20.92
N GLN A 372 -26.44 -0.56 21.31
CA GLN A 372 -25.86 -0.59 22.65
C GLN A 372 -26.65 0.20 23.69
N ASP A 373 -27.28 1.30 23.26
CA ASP A 373 -27.95 2.25 24.15
C ASP A 373 -29.49 2.24 23.97
N GLU A 374 -30.00 1.31 23.14
CA GLU A 374 -31.41 1.20 22.75
C GLU A 374 -32.03 2.53 22.27
N LEU A 375 -31.22 3.41 21.69
CA LEU A 375 -31.68 4.75 21.30
C LEU A 375 -32.58 4.68 20.05
N PRO A 376 -33.70 5.45 20.03
CA PRO A 376 -34.44 5.70 18.80
C PRO A 376 -33.54 6.34 17.73
N LEU A 377 -33.82 6.03 16.46
CA LEU A 377 -33.03 6.47 15.32
C LEU A 377 -32.79 7.99 15.33
N GLU A 378 -33.81 8.80 15.62
CA GLU A 378 -33.73 10.26 15.63
C GLU A 378 -32.79 10.77 16.71
N ARG A 379 -32.73 10.09 17.86
CA ARG A 379 -31.83 10.45 18.97
C ARG A 379 -30.39 10.08 18.66
N ALA A 380 -30.17 8.90 18.06
CA ALA A 380 -28.86 8.48 17.59
C ALA A 380 -28.31 9.42 16.49
N ILE A 381 -29.16 9.87 15.56
CA ILE A 381 -28.80 10.88 14.56
C ILE A 381 -28.40 12.21 15.24
N ALA A 382 -29.20 12.69 16.18
CA ALA A 382 -28.91 13.94 16.88
C ALA A 382 -27.59 13.88 17.66
N GLU A 383 -27.28 12.73 18.27
CA GLU A 383 -26.00 12.50 18.94
C GLU A 383 -24.82 12.48 17.94
N ALA A 384 -24.99 11.80 16.80
CA ALA A 384 -23.97 11.77 15.75
C ALA A 384 -23.68 13.19 15.22
N GLN A 385 -24.71 14.04 15.07
CA GLN A 385 -24.55 15.45 14.68
C GLN A 385 -23.82 16.26 15.74
N ALA A 386 -24.18 16.10 17.02
CA ALA A 386 -23.52 16.79 18.13
C ALA A 386 -22.03 16.44 18.25
N LYS A 387 -21.66 15.19 17.92
CA LYS A 387 -20.27 14.70 17.88
C LYS A 387 -19.54 15.03 16.58
N GLY A 388 -20.22 15.60 15.58
CA GLY A 388 -19.65 15.94 14.28
C GLY A 388 -19.42 14.74 13.35
N PHE A 389 -20.04 13.59 13.64
CA PHE A 389 -20.04 12.42 12.77
C PHE A 389 -21.09 12.50 11.66
N ALA A 390 -22.14 13.28 11.85
CA ALA A 390 -23.17 13.56 10.86
C ALA A 390 -23.22 15.06 10.54
N GLU A 391 -23.44 15.40 9.27
CA GLU A 391 -23.74 16.78 8.87
C GLU A 391 -25.17 17.19 9.29
N ALA A 392 -25.48 18.48 9.17
CA ALA A 392 -26.82 18.99 9.46
C ALA A 392 -27.90 18.32 8.60
N ASP A 393 -27.58 18.01 7.34
CA ASP A 393 -28.35 17.14 6.46
C ASP A 393 -27.58 15.83 6.21
N PRO A 394 -27.86 14.75 6.97
CA PRO A 394 -27.18 13.47 6.82
C PRO A 394 -27.85 12.55 5.77
N SER A 395 -28.73 13.06 4.92
CA SER A 395 -29.53 12.23 4.00
C SER A 395 -28.69 11.34 3.09
N ALA A 396 -27.54 11.82 2.61
CA ALA A 396 -26.65 11.04 1.76
C ALA A 396 -26.05 9.82 2.47
N ASP A 397 -25.84 9.91 3.78
CA ASP A 397 -25.37 8.80 4.61
C ASP A 397 -26.53 7.85 4.91
N LEU A 398 -27.61 8.38 5.49
CA LEU A 398 -28.76 7.59 5.98
C LEU A 398 -29.47 6.80 4.88
N LEU A 399 -29.53 7.35 3.67
CA LEU A 399 -30.11 6.68 2.49
C LEU A 399 -29.14 5.72 1.80
N GLY A 400 -27.88 5.63 2.26
CA GLY A 400 -26.87 4.72 1.73
C GLY A 400 -26.14 5.20 0.47
N HIS A 401 -26.39 6.43 0.00
CA HIS A 401 -25.78 6.97 -1.23
C HIS A 401 -24.26 7.13 -1.13
N ASP A 402 -23.73 7.53 0.04
CA ASP A 402 -22.28 7.60 0.25
C ASP A 402 -21.63 6.21 0.17
N ALA A 403 -22.25 5.20 0.77
CA ALA A 403 -21.78 3.81 0.67
C ALA A 403 -21.87 3.28 -0.77
N ALA A 404 -22.92 3.65 -1.52
CA ALA A 404 -23.09 3.25 -2.92
C ALA A 404 -22.02 3.88 -3.83
N ALA A 405 -21.67 5.15 -3.60
CA ALA A 405 -20.58 5.80 -4.31
C ALA A 405 -19.23 5.09 -4.08
N LYS A 406 -18.94 4.70 -2.83
CA LYS A 406 -17.73 3.94 -2.48
C LYS A 406 -17.76 2.53 -3.06
N LEU A 407 -18.90 1.85 -3.03
CA LEU A 407 -19.07 0.53 -3.63
C LEU A 407 -18.82 0.55 -5.14
N SER A 408 -19.25 1.60 -5.85
CA SER A 408 -18.97 1.77 -7.29
C SER A 408 -17.47 1.76 -7.59
N ILE A 409 -16.68 2.50 -6.79
CA ILE A 409 -15.22 2.56 -6.91
C ILE A 409 -14.59 1.20 -6.56
N LEU A 410 -15.00 0.62 -5.43
CA LEU A 410 -14.50 -0.68 -4.96
C LEU A 410 -14.81 -1.81 -5.92
N ALA A 411 -16.03 -1.86 -6.47
CA ALA A 411 -16.44 -2.89 -7.42
C ALA A 411 -15.67 -2.79 -8.74
N TYR A 412 -15.45 -1.57 -9.23
CA TYR A 412 -14.62 -1.37 -10.41
C TYR A 412 -13.20 -1.85 -10.18
N ARG A 413 -12.65 -1.55 -8.99
CA ARG A 413 -11.31 -1.97 -8.64
C ARG A 413 -11.18 -3.47 -8.46
N ALA A 414 -12.08 -4.09 -7.70
CA ALA A 414 -12.04 -5.51 -7.32
C ALA A 414 -12.38 -6.45 -8.48
N PHE A 415 -13.37 -6.07 -9.31
CA PHE A 415 -13.92 -6.97 -10.32
C PHE A 415 -13.65 -6.53 -11.76
N GLY A 416 -13.11 -5.34 -11.98
CA GLY A 416 -12.97 -4.73 -13.31
C GLY A 416 -14.29 -4.27 -13.92
N VAL A 417 -15.33 -4.13 -13.09
CA VAL A 417 -16.71 -3.85 -13.51
C VAL A 417 -17.15 -2.56 -12.85
N TRP A 418 -17.34 -1.52 -13.64
CA TRP A 418 -17.87 -0.26 -13.14
C TRP A 418 -19.40 -0.28 -13.18
N ILE A 419 -20.00 -0.12 -12.00
CA ILE A 419 -21.45 0.04 -11.84
C ILE A 419 -21.69 1.46 -11.34
N PRO A 420 -22.40 2.33 -12.08
CA PRO A 420 -22.72 3.67 -11.59
C PRO A 420 -23.61 3.57 -10.33
N PRO A 421 -23.49 4.50 -9.37
CA PRO A 421 -24.26 4.44 -8.12
C PRO A 421 -25.77 4.35 -8.33
N ASP A 422 -26.27 5.03 -9.35
CA ASP A 422 -27.71 5.07 -9.68
C ASP A 422 -28.24 3.72 -10.22
N ALA A 423 -27.35 2.78 -10.57
CA ALA A 423 -27.70 1.42 -11.00
C ALA A 423 -27.53 0.37 -9.89
N LEU A 424 -27.05 0.77 -8.69
CA LEU A 424 -26.98 -0.11 -7.53
C LEU A 424 -28.33 -0.17 -6.82
N SER A 425 -28.67 -1.33 -6.27
CA SER A 425 -29.76 -1.42 -5.30
C SER A 425 -29.28 -0.81 -3.98
N VAL A 426 -29.95 0.25 -3.52
CA VAL A 426 -29.57 0.98 -2.30
C VAL A 426 -30.76 1.06 -1.35
N ARG A 427 -30.58 0.56 -0.13
CA ARG A 427 -31.50 0.72 1.00
C ARG A 427 -30.73 1.33 2.17
N GLY A 428 -31.29 2.37 2.76
CA GLY A 428 -30.73 3.07 3.92
C GLY A 428 -31.11 2.42 5.26
N ILE A 429 -30.77 3.11 6.35
CA ILE A 429 -31.09 2.68 7.73
C ILE A 429 -32.37 3.29 8.29
N GLY A 430 -33.08 4.12 7.49
CA GLY A 430 -34.20 4.95 7.95
C GLY A 430 -35.44 4.22 8.47
N GLU A 431 -35.61 2.94 8.14
CA GLU A 431 -36.77 2.13 8.55
C GLU A 431 -36.49 1.24 9.78
N LEU A 432 -35.25 1.25 10.27
CA LEU A 432 -34.82 0.44 11.41
C LEU A 432 -35.30 1.02 12.72
N TRP A 433 -35.81 0.15 13.58
CA TRP A 433 -36.22 0.48 14.94
C TRP A 433 -35.27 -0.14 15.96
N PRO A 434 -35.22 0.38 17.20
CA PRO A 434 -34.50 -0.29 18.29
C PRO A 434 -34.91 -1.76 18.44
N ALA A 435 -36.21 -2.05 18.24
CA ALA A 435 -36.73 -3.41 18.26
C ALA A 435 -36.06 -4.36 17.25
N ASP A 436 -35.57 -3.86 16.11
CA ASP A 436 -34.84 -4.69 15.15
C ASP A 436 -33.49 -5.14 15.69
N CYS A 437 -32.79 -4.27 16.44
CA CYS A 437 -31.52 -4.61 17.08
C CYS A 437 -31.72 -5.71 18.13
N ASP A 438 -32.68 -5.56 19.04
CA ASP A 438 -32.96 -6.57 20.07
C ASP A 438 -33.40 -7.90 19.47
N LEU A 439 -34.26 -7.86 18.45
CA LEU A 439 -34.73 -9.08 17.77
C LEU A 439 -33.57 -9.78 17.06
N ALA A 440 -32.69 -9.03 16.40
CA ALA A 440 -31.50 -9.59 15.78
C ALA A 440 -30.56 -10.20 16.82
N GLU A 441 -30.29 -9.50 17.93
CA GLU A 441 -29.43 -9.97 19.02
C GLU A 441 -29.98 -11.26 19.65
N ALA A 442 -31.28 -11.30 19.97
CA ALA A 442 -31.95 -12.48 20.50
C ALA A 442 -31.87 -13.70 19.57
N MET A 443 -31.66 -13.47 18.27
CA MET A 443 -31.48 -14.51 17.25
C MET A 443 -30.02 -14.80 16.91
N GLY A 444 -29.05 -14.13 17.55
CA GLY A 444 -27.60 -14.33 17.33
C GLY A 444 -27.00 -13.51 16.19
N PHE A 445 -27.58 -12.35 15.88
CA PHE A 445 -27.16 -11.48 14.77
C PHE A 445 -26.98 -10.02 15.22
N LYS A 446 -26.23 -9.26 14.42
CA LYS A 446 -26.13 -7.80 14.48
C LYS A 446 -26.53 -7.19 13.15
N ILE A 447 -27.12 -5.99 13.17
CA ILE A 447 -27.52 -5.27 11.95
C ILE A 447 -26.44 -4.27 11.56
N ARG A 448 -25.94 -4.35 10.32
CA ARG A 448 -24.98 -3.38 9.76
C ARG A 448 -25.39 -2.95 8.36
N LEU A 449 -25.11 -1.69 8.01
CA LEU A 449 -25.25 -1.21 6.63
C LEU A 449 -24.05 -1.69 5.81
N ILE A 450 -24.28 -2.67 4.94
CA ILE A 450 -23.21 -3.32 4.17
C ILE A 450 -23.30 -2.92 2.70
N ALA A 451 -22.17 -2.46 2.18
CA ALA A 451 -21.90 -2.40 0.75
C ALA A 451 -21.24 -3.71 0.32
N HIS A 452 -21.93 -4.52 -0.49
CA HIS A 452 -21.40 -5.80 -0.93
C HIS A 452 -21.47 -5.97 -2.45
N ALA A 453 -20.50 -6.70 -2.98
CA ALA A 453 -20.45 -7.14 -4.35
C ALA A 453 -19.91 -8.57 -4.45
N ALA A 454 -20.51 -9.41 -5.29
CA ALA A 454 -20.12 -10.82 -5.43
C ALA A 454 -20.27 -11.31 -6.88
N ARG A 455 -19.29 -12.07 -7.35
CA ARG A 455 -19.34 -12.72 -8.67
C ARG A 455 -20.45 -13.77 -8.70
N ARG A 456 -21.07 -13.93 -9.86
CA ARG A 456 -22.09 -14.96 -10.10
C ARG A 456 -21.55 -16.13 -10.90
N ALA A 457 -22.06 -17.31 -10.56
CA ALA A 457 -22.00 -18.46 -11.46
C ALA A 457 -22.61 -18.06 -12.81
N GLY A 458 -21.82 -18.14 -13.88
CA GLY A 458 -22.23 -17.71 -15.23
C GLY A 458 -21.74 -16.33 -15.68
N GLY A 459 -20.93 -15.62 -14.88
CA GLY A 459 -20.15 -14.46 -15.35
C GLY A 459 -20.75 -13.07 -15.08
N GLY A 460 -21.71 -12.94 -14.16
CA GLY A 460 -22.28 -11.66 -13.72
C GLY A 460 -21.68 -11.12 -12.41
N LEU A 461 -22.09 -9.90 -12.03
CA LEU A 461 -21.78 -9.29 -10.73
C LEU A 461 -23.08 -8.82 -10.09
N SER A 462 -23.30 -9.16 -8.82
CA SER A 462 -24.32 -8.51 -8.01
C SER A 462 -23.70 -7.58 -7.02
N ALA A 463 -24.28 -6.40 -6.88
CA ALA A 463 -23.82 -5.38 -5.96
C ALA A 463 -25.02 -4.63 -5.37
N ALA A 464 -24.99 -4.38 -4.06
CA ALA A 464 -26.00 -3.60 -3.37
C ALA A 464 -25.42 -2.94 -2.11
N VAL A 465 -26.15 -1.95 -1.63
CA VAL A 465 -25.96 -1.36 -0.30
C VAL A 465 -27.27 -1.53 0.45
N GLU A 466 -27.25 -2.24 1.57
CA GLU A 466 -28.46 -2.43 2.38
C GLU A 466 -28.10 -2.80 3.83
N PRO A 467 -28.99 -2.55 4.80
CA PRO A 467 -28.84 -3.15 6.12
C PRO A 467 -29.04 -4.67 6.01
N VAL A 468 -28.14 -5.42 6.61
CA VAL A 468 -28.19 -6.89 6.65
C VAL A 468 -27.95 -7.38 8.07
N LEU A 469 -28.45 -8.58 8.37
CA LEU A 469 -28.09 -9.30 9.56
C LEU A 469 -26.78 -10.06 9.32
N LEU A 470 -25.81 -9.80 10.17
CA LEU A 470 -24.54 -10.52 10.25
C LEU A 470 -24.56 -11.41 11.49
N PRO A 471 -24.14 -12.68 11.41
CA PRO A 471 -23.93 -13.49 12.60
C PRO A 471 -22.97 -12.79 13.56
N ASP A 472 -23.18 -12.96 14.86
CA ASP A 472 -22.36 -12.34 15.91
C ASP A 472 -20.85 -12.63 15.79
N TRP A 473 -20.49 -13.81 15.25
CA TRP A 473 -19.12 -14.24 15.01
C TRP A 473 -18.48 -13.66 13.74
N HIS A 474 -19.27 -13.05 12.83
CA HIS A 474 -18.74 -12.52 11.59
C HIS A 474 -17.89 -11.26 11.85
N LEU A 475 -16.73 -11.12 11.22
CA LEU A 475 -15.78 -10.01 11.50
C LEU A 475 -16.41 -8.63 11.37
N LEU A 476 -17.27 -8.43 10.37
CA LEU A 476 -17.99 -7.16 10.18
C LEU A 476 -19.04 -6.87 11.28
N ALA A 477 -19.53 -7.87 12.00
CA ALA A 477 -20.51 -7.67 13.07
C ALA A 477 -19.86 -6.94 14.27
N SER A 478 -18.57 -7.21 14.54
CA SER A 478 -17.81 -6.58 15.62
C SER A 478 -17.30 -5.17 15.31
N VAL A 479 -17.62 -4.63 14.13
CA VAL A 479 -17.21 -3.27 13.72
C VAL A 479 -18.22 -2.28 14.26
N GLU A 480 -17.77 -1.47 15.21
CA GLU A 480 -18.59 -0.53 15.98
C GLU A 480 -18.12 0.91 15.79
N GLU A 481 -18.92 1.86 16.25
CA GLU A 481 -18.64 3.29 16.22
C GLU A 481 -18.43 3.81 14.78
N GLU A 482 -17.59 4.84 14.57
CA GLU A 482 -17.33 5.42 13.25
C GLU A 482 -16.33 4.65 12.38
N TYR A 483 -15.94 3.45 12.80
CA TYR A 483 -14.96 2.64 12.08
C TYR A 483 -15.54 2.02 10.81
N ASN A 484 -14.67 1.86 9.83
CA ASN A 484 -14.94 1.14 8.59
C ASN A 484 -14.20 -0.19 8.57
N ALA A 485 -14.72 -1.12 7.79
CA ALA A 485 -14.04 -2.37 7.50
C ALA A 485 -14.37 -2.87 6.10
N VAL A 486 -13.43 -3.60 5.51
CA VAL A 486 -13.61 -4.29 4.22
C VAL A 486 -13.21 -5.74 4.42
N TYR A 487 -14.16 -6.65 4.17
CA TYR A 487 -13.97 -8.08 4.16
C TYR A 487 -14.00 -8.60 2.71
N LEU A 488 -13.00 -9.38 2.35
CA LEU A 488 -12.82 -9.95 1.02
C LEU A 488 -12.79 -11.47 1.15
N LYS A 489 -13.48 -12.14 0.24
CA LYS A 489 -13.31 -13.57 -0.01
C LYS A 489 -12.55 -13.75 -1.31
N CYS A 490 -11.38 -14.34 -1.22
CA CYS A 490 -10.47 -14.56 -2.34
C CYS A 490 -10.35 -16.05 -2.65
N ALA A 491 -10.16 -16.38 -3.93
CA ALA A 491 -10.12 -17.76 -4.41
C ALA A 491 -8.93 -18.56 -3.82
N ALA A 492 -7.74 -17.95 -3.74
CA ALA A 492 -6.54 -18.60 -3.22
C ALA A 492 -6.19 -18.19 -1.78
N SER A 493 -6.31 -16.90 -1.45
CA SER A 493 -5.91 -16.36 -0.15
C SER A 493 -6.96 -16.58 0.95
N GLY A 494 -8.14 -17.07 0.61
CA GLY A 494 -9.26 -17.21 1.54
C GLY A 494 -9.78 -15.84 1.99
N ASP A 495 -10.08 -15.73 3.28
CA ASP A 495 -10.74 -14.56 3.86
C ASP A 495 -9.72 -13.50 4.30
N LEU A 496 -9.89 -12.27 3.82
CA LEU A 496 -9.07 -11.11 4.21
C LEU A 496 -9.95 -10.01 4.78
N SER A 497 -9.49 -9.33 5.84
CA SER A 497 -10.21 -8.20 6.43
C SER A 497 -9.28 -7.03 6.72
N LEU A 498 -9.72 -5.82 6.39
CA LEU A 498 -9.06 -4.56 6.75
C LEU A 498 -10.00 -3.74 7.62
N PHE A 499 -9.48 -3.17 8.72
CA PHE A 499 -10.24 -2.39 9.70
C PHE A 499 -9.52 -1.07 10.01
N GLY A 500 -10.27 0.03 10.11
CA GLY A 500 -9.70 1.35 10.39
C GLY A 500 -10.69 2.50 10.30
N LYS A 501 -10.23 3.72 10.55
CA LYS A 501 -11.10 4.90 10.49
C LYS A 501 -11.47 5.25 9.05
N GLY A 502 -12.78 5.36 8.81
CA GLY A 502 -13.39 5.57 7.50
C GLY A 502 -13.55 7.02 7.03
N ALA A 503 -13.27 7.98 7.92
CA ALA A 503 -13.45 9.41 7.68
C ALA A 503 -12.52 10.24 8.57
N GLY A 504 -12.49 11.54 8.34
CA GLY A 504 -11.73 12.51 9.13
C GLY A 504 -10.54 13.12 8.38
N ALA A 505 -10.08 14.27 8.88
CA ALA A 505 -9.04 15.08 8.24
C ALA A 505 -7.74 14.30 8.04
N LEU A 506 -7.16 13.81 9.14
CA LEU A 506 -5.90 13.09 9.13
C LEU A 506 -6.01 11.70 8.49
N PRO A 507 -7.04 10.87 8.74
CA PRO A 507 -7.23 9.60 8.03
C PRO A 507 -7.25 9.76 6.51
N THR A 508 -8.01 10.73 5.99
CA THR A 508 -8.10 11.00 4.55
C THR A 508 -6.78 11.55 4.00
N ALA A 509 -6.15 12.48 4.73
CA ALA A 509 -4.85 13.03 4.34
C ALA A 509 -3.73 11.97 4.31
N THR A 510 -3.78 10.98 5.20
CA THR A 510 -2.85 9.84 5.21
C THR A 510 -2.96 9.03 3.91
N ALA A 511 -4.17 8.80 3.40
CA ALA A 511 -4.36 8.10 2.14
C ALA A 511 -3.88 8.92 0.93
N VAL A 512 -4.13 10.24 0.93
CA VAL A 512 -3.55 11.16 -0.09
C VAL A 512 -2.02 11.09 -0.06
N LEU A 513 -1.42 11.10 1.13
CA LEU A 513 0.03 10.98 1.29
C LEU A 513 0.55 9.62 0.81
N GLY A 514 -0.16 8.54 1.12
CA GLY A 514 0.14 7.19 0.62
C GLY A 514 0.14 7.14 -0.91
N ASP A 515 -0.86 7.74 -1.56
CA ASP A 515 -0.93 7.83 -3.02
C ASP A 515 0.21 8.67 -3.62
N LEU A 516 0.59 9.76 -2.97
CA LEU A 516 1.76 10.55 -3.36
C LEU A 516 3.05 9.73 -3.27
N ILE A 517 3.21 8.93 -2.22
CA ILE A 517 4.37 8.03 -2.06
C ILE A 517 4.35 6.95 -3.15
N ASP A 518 3.21 6.31 -3.42
CA ASP A 518 3.10 5.31 -4.48
C ASP A 518 3.41 5.90 -5.85
N LEU A 519 2.96 7.13 -6.11
CA LEU A 519 3.33 7.87 -7.32
C LEU A 519 4.84 8.10 -7.40
N ALA A 520 5.47 8.51 -6.30
CA ALA A 520 6.91 8.77 -6.26
C ALA A 520 7.77 7.51 -6.45
N GLN A 521 7.27 6.36 -5.99
CA GLN A 521 7.96 5.07 -6.07
C GLN A 521 7.63 4.28 -7.35
N ASP A 522 6.84 4.86 -8.27
CA ASP A 522 6.33 4.20 -9.49
C ASP A 522 5.48 2.94 -9.20
N ASN A 523 4.83 2.92 -8.04
CA ASN A 523 3.90 1.87 -7.58
C ASN A 523 2.43 2.22 -7.88
N SER A 524 2.21 3.13 -8.83
CA SER A 524 0.86 3.57 -9.19
C SER A 524 0.02 2.41 -9.75
N VAL A 525 -1.22 2.33 -9.28
CA VAL A 525 -2.19 1.37 -9.78
C VAL A 525 -2.68 1.73 -11.17
N GLN A 526 -2.70 0.76 -12.08
CA GLN A 526 -3.37 0.90 -13.37
C GLN A 526 -4.85 0.54 -13.24
N TRP A 527 -5.70 1.32 -13.89
CA TRP A 527 -7.13 1.03 -14.01
C TRP A 527 -7.36 0.12 -15.21
N PRO A 528 -8.07 -1.01 -15.04
CA PRO A 528 -8.39 -1.88 -16.17
C PRO A 528 -9.41 -1.20 -17.08
N GLU A 529 -9.48 -1.57 -18.36
CA GLU A 529 -10.62 -1.19 -19.18
C GLU A 529 -11.91 -1.76 -18.56
N PRO A 530 -12.97 -0.95 -18.40
CA PRO A 530 -14.19 -1.40 -17.74
C PRO A 530 -14.87 -2.49 -18.55
N ARG A 531 -15.06 -3.65 -17.93
CA ARG A 531 -15.88 -4.72 -18.50
C ARG A 531 -17.34 -4.36 -18.35
N ARG A 532 -18.09 -4.49 -19.44
CA ARG A 532 -19.54 -4.35 -19.42
C ARG A 532 -20.15 -5.65 -18.90
N LEU A 533 -20.44 -5.70 -17.61
CA LEU A 533 -21.33 -6.72 -17.03
C LEU A 533 -22.66 -6.05 -16.68
N GLU A 534 -23.76 -6.71 -17.01
CA GLU A 534 -25.09 -6.32 -16.55
C GLU A 534 -25.20 -6.66 -15.05
N PRO A 535 -25.66 -5.73 -14.20
CA PRO A 535 -25.99 -6.05 -12.82
C PRO A 535 -27.02 -7.17 -12.77
N THR A 536 -26.72 -8.22 -12.01
CA THR A 536 -27.65 -9.33 -11.82
C THR A 536 -28.40 -9.19 -10.49
N PRO A 537 -29.72 -9.51 -10.43
CA PRO A 537 -30.51 -9.49 -9.19
C PRO A 537 -29.87 -10.33 -8.09
N GLN A 538 -30.02 -9.95 -6.81
CA GLN A 538 -29.47 -10.69 -5.65
C GLN A 538 -29.80 -12.19 -5.70
N PRO A 539 -28.89 -13.09 -5.26
CA PRO A 539 -29.17 -14.51 -5.29
C PRO A 539 -30.17 -14.85 -4.18
N ALA A 540 -30.78 -16.03 -4.26
CA ALA A 540 -31.61 -16.50 -3.16
C ALA A 540 -30.76 -16.56 -1.87
N ARG A 541 -31.27 -15.95 -0.81
CA ARG A 541 -30.61 -15.82 0.50
C ARG A 541 -31.64 -15.86 1.60
N ARG A 542 -31.20 -16.10 2.83
CA ARG A 542 -32.09 -16.01 4.00
C ARG A 542 -32.50 -14.55 4.23
N HIS A 543 -33.67 -14.37 4.81
CA HIS A 543 -34.20 -13.05 5.11
C HIS A 543 -34.67 -12.95 6.55
N TYR A 544 -34.38 -11.81 7.17
CA TYR A 544 -35.04 -11.37 8.38
C TYR A 544 -36.34 -10.67 8.01
N LEU A 545 -37.40 -10.93 8.76
CA LEU A 545 -38.70 -10.27 8.63
C LEU A 545 -39.16 -9.81 10.01
N ARG A 546 -39.34 -8.51 10.19
CA ARG A 546 -40.08 -7.92 11.30
C ARG A 546 -41.55 -7.75 10.92
N VAL A 547 -42.44 -8.17 11.79
CA VAL A 547 -43.88 -7.84 11.75
C VAL A 547 -44.25 -7.12 13.04
N THR A 548 -44.59 -5.84 12.94
CA THR A 548 -45.15 -5.03 14.04
C THR A 548 -46.66 -5.11 13.97
N ALA A 549 -47.30 -5.45 15.08
CA ALA A 549 -48.75 -5.62 15.14
C ALA A 549 -49.31 -5.40 16.54
N GLU A 550 -50.62 -5.21 16.63
CA GLU A 550 -51.32 -5.21 17.92
C GLU A 550 -51.08 -6.53 18.70
N PRO A 551 -50.86 -6.46 20.03
CA PRO A 551 -50.65 -7.65 20.85
C PRO A 551 -51.83 -8.63 20.75
N HIS A 552 -51.58 -9.84 20.24
CA HIS A 552 -52.60 -10.88 20.12
C HIS A 552 -52.03 -12.31 20.26
N PRO A 553 -52.53 -13.15 21.19
CA PRO A 553 -51.95 -14.46 21.50
C PRO A 553 -51.86 -15.44 20.31
N GLY A 554 -52.80 -15.34 19.36
CA GLY A 554 -52.85 -16.20 18.18
C GLY A 554 -52.08 -15.68 16.97
N LEU A 555 -51.51 -14.47 17.02
CA LEU A 555 -50.94 -13.83 15.85
C LEU A 555 -49.70 -14.57 15.35
N HIS A 556 -48.78 -14.91 16.25
CA HIS A 556 -47.54 -15.62 15.89
C HIS A 556 -47.81 -16.91 15.08
N ARG A 557 -48.74 -17.77 15.53
CA ARG A 557 -49.12 -18.99 14.79
C ARG A 557 -49.69 -18.69 13.40
N LYS A 558 -50.42 -17.58 13.26
CA LYS A 558 -50.99 -17.14 11.98
C LYS A 558 -49.91 -16.64 11.03
N LEU A 559 -48.92 -15.90 11.54
CA LEU A 559 -47.74 -15.45 10.79
C LEU A 559 -46.93 -16.66 10.29
N ASP A 560 -46.58 -17.58 11.18
CA ASP A 560 -45.88 -18.84 10.83
C ASP A 560 -46.62 -19.64 9.75
N SER A 561 -47.94 -19.77 9.90
CA SER A 561 -48.77 -20.47 8.92
C SER A 561 -48.76 -19.77 7.55
N LEU A 562 -48.72 -18.44 7.51
CA LEU A 562 -48.65 -17.68 6.26
C LEU A 562 -47.29 -17.87 5.57
N VAL A 563 -46.19 -17.77 6.31
CA VAL A 563 -44.83 -18.04 5.79
C VAL A 563 -44.78 -19.42 5.14
N ARG A 564 -45.32 -20.45 5.80
CA ARG A 564 -45.40 -21.82 5.27
C ARG A 564 -46.28 -21.94 4.03
N ARG A 565 -47.42 -21.22 3.95
CA ARG A 565 -48.27 -21.21 2.76
C ARG A 565 -47.58 -20.63 1.53
N CYS A 566 -46.67 -19.68 1.73
CA CYS A 566 -45.82 -19.13 0.67
C CYS A 566 -44.67 -20.08 0.26
N GLY A 567 -44.59 -21.29 0.82
CA GLY A 567 -43.52 -22.25 0.53
C GLY A 567 -42.20 -21.95 1.24
N LEU A 568 -42.22 -21.08 2.24
CA LEU A 568 -41.05 -20.67 3.01
C LEU A 568 -41.07 -21.31 4.40
N SER A 569 -39.90 -21.42 5.06
CA SER A 569 -39.81 -21.95 6.43
C SER A 569 -39.16 -20.95 7.38
N VAL A 570 -39.70 -20.86 8.60
CA VAL A 570 -39.10 -20.12 9.71
C VAL A 570 -37.99 -20.97 10.32
N GLN A 571 -36.78 -20.41 10.41
CA GLN A 571 -35.59 -21.06 10.97
C GLN A 571 -35.29 -20.59 12.39
N ASN A 572 -35.50 -19.30 12.67
CA ASN A 572 -35.35 -18.70 13.99
C ASN A 572 -36.45 -17.64 14.18
N HIS A 573 -36.82 -17.37 15.42
CA HIS A 573 -37.79 -16.32 15.75
C HIS A 573 -37.52 -15.70 17.11
N ALA A 574 -37.90 -14.44 17.25
CA ALA A 574 -37.89 -13.71 18.52
C ALA A 574 -39.09 -12.77 18.60
N THR A 575 -39.43 -12.34 19.81
CA THR A 575 -40.52 -11.39 20.03
C THR A 575 -40.12 -10.34 21.05
N ARG A 576 -40.36 -9.06 20.74
CA ARG A 576 -40.24 -7.93 21.67
C ARG A 576 -41.61 -7.32 21.89
N GLY A 577 -42.07 -7.28 23.13
CA GLY A 577 -43.35 -6.70 23.50
C GLY A 577 -43.18 -5.26 23.98
N GLU A 578 -44.02 -4.36 23.48
CA GLU A 578 -44.20 -2.99 23.97
C GLU A 578 -45.64 -2.79 24.48
N PRO A 579 -45.95 -1.72 25.22
CA PRO A 579 -47.28 -1.53 25.81
C PRO A 579 -48.44 -1.57 24.80
N THR A 580 -48.21 -1.10 23.57
CA THR A 580 -49.24 -0.95 22.53
C THR A 580 -49.04 -1.83 21.31
N VAL A 581 -47.83 -2.37 21.11
CA VAL A 581 -47.46 -3.16 19.91
C VAL A 581 -46.58 -4.35 20.31
N THR A 582 -46.55 -5.37 19.46
CA THR A 582 -45.61 -6.48 19.57
C THR A 582 -44.83 -6.61 18.26
N HIS A 583 -43.51 -6.69 18.36
CA HIS A 583 -42.63 -6.95 17.24
C HIS A 583 -42.31 -8.43 17.19
N HIS A 584 -42.63 -9.06 16.07
CA HIS A 584 -42.28 -10.45 15.78
C HIS A 584 -41.15 -10.47 14.75
N GLY A 585 -39.98 -10.97 15.13
CA GLY A 585 -38.84 -11.17 14.25
C GLY A 585 -38.76 -12.62 13.79
N PHE A 586 -38.55 -12.84 12.49
CA PHE A 586 -38.38 -14.17 11.89
C PHE A 586 -37.14 -14.19 11.01
N VAL A 587 -36.31 -15.23 11.14
CA VAL A 587 -35.33 -15.61 10.11
C VAL A 587 -35.95 -16.68 9.24
N ILE A 588 -36.11 -16.39 7.96
CA ILE A 588 -36.78 -17.22 6.96
C ILE A 588 -35.74 -17.88 6.06
N SER A 589 -36.04 -19.09 5.59
CA SER A 589 -35.21 -19.86 4.64
C SER A 589 -34.85 -19.08 3.37
N ALA A 590 -33.81 -19.56 2.69
CA ALA A 590 -33.34 -18.94 1.45
C ALA A 590 -34.47 -18.76 0.42
N SER A 591 -34.63 -17.53 -0.06
CA SER A 591 -35.64 -17.14 -1.04
C SER A 591 -35.14 -15.97 -1.88
N ASP A 592 -35.79 -15.70 -3.01
CA ASP A 592 -35.53 -14.47 -3.75
C ASP A 592 -36.32 -13.27 -3.17
N ASP A 593 -35.89 -12.05 -3.51
CA ASP A 593 -36.51 -10.83 -3.00
C ASP A 593 -37.98 -10.68 -3.45
N ALA A 594 -38.38 -11.29 -4.57
CA ALA A 594 -39.75 -11.23 -5.08
C ALA A 594 -40.69 -12.11 -4.24
N GLN A 595 -40.23 -13.28 -3.81
CA GLN A 595 -40.97 -14.17 -2.90
C GLN A 595 -41.22 -13.50 -1.55
N ILE A 596 -40.20 -12.83 -0.98
CA ILE A 596 -40.36 -12.07 0.28
C ILE A 596 -41.28 -10.86 0.10
N ALA A 597 -41.16 -10.13 -1.00
CA ALA A 597 -42.06 -9.01 -1.28
C ALA A 597 -43.53 -9.48 -1.38
N ALA A 598 -43.79 -10.64 -1.99
CA ALA A 598 -45.12 -11.22 -2.07
C ALA A 598 -45.66 -11.63 -0.68
N LEU A 599 -44.82 -12.23 0.17
CA LEU A 599 -45.17 -12.55 1.56
C LEU A 599 -45.52 -11.27 2.35
N VAL A 600 -44.70 -10.22 2.22
CA VAL A 600 -44.94 -8.92 2.86
C VAL A 600 -46.27 -8.31 2.40
N GLY A 601 -46.61 -8.40 1.11
CA GLY A 601 -47.90 -7.97 0.59
C GLY A 601 -49.08 -8.68 1.27
N GLN A 602 -49.02 -10.00 1.41
CA GLN A 602 -50.07 -10.78 2.10
C GLN A 602 -50.14 -10.50 3.60
N LEU A 603 -49.02 -10.16 4.24
CA LEU A 603 -48.99 -9.75 5.64
C LEU A 603 -49.70 -8.41 5.86
N GLY A 604 -49.56 -7.47 4.93
CA GLY A 604 -50.23 -6.17 4.97
C GLY A 604 -51.77 -6.26 4.88
N GLU A 605 -52.33 -7.35 4.35
CA GLU A 605 -53.78 -7.60 4.32
C GLU A 605 -54.35 -8.00 5.69
N LEU A 606 -53.49 -8.35 6.65
CA LEU A 606 -53.91 -8.66 8.01
C LEU A 606 -54.17 -7.35 8.76
N GLY A 607 -55.44 -7.03 9.04
CA GLY A 607 -55.82 -5.76 9.70
C GLY A 607 -55.28 -5.49 11.12
N ARG A 608 -54.39 -6.35 11.66
CA ARG A 608 -53.65 -6.13 12.92
C ARG A 608 -52.18 -5.79 12.69
N VAL A 609 -51.67 -5.96 11.47
CA VAL A 609 -50.27 -5.66 11.11
C VAL A 609 -50.19 -4.19 10.78
N GLU A 610 -49.33 -3.48 11.51
CA GLU A 610 -49.12 -2.05 11.35
C GLU A 610 -47.98 -1.77 10.37
N GLN A 611 -46.89 -2.52 10.51
CA GLN A 611 -45.69 -2.33 9.70
C GLN A 611 -44.90 -3.63 9.56
N THR A 612 -44.24 -3.78 8.42
CA THR A 612 -43.28 -4.86 8.17
C THR A 612 -41.96 -4.28 7.70
N LEU A 613 -40.86 -4.93 8.06
CA LEU A 613 -39.52 -4.67 7.53
C LEU A 613 -38.91 -6.01 7.15
N TRP A 614 -38.15 -6.08 6.06
CA TRP A 614 -37.35 -7.26 5.76
C TRP A 614 -35.92 -6.88 5.40
N LEU A 615 -34.95 -7.70 5.79
CA LEU A 615 -33.52 -7.50 5.54
C LEU A 615 -32.89 -8.81 5.04
N GLY A 616 -31.79 -8.72 4.30
CA GLY A 616 -30.99 -9.90 3.96
C GLY A 616 -30.22 -10.43 5.18
N VAL A 617 -29.97 -11.74 5.22
CA VAL A 617 -29.11 -12.38 6.22
C VAL A 617 -27.85 -12.89 5.52
N VAL A 618 -26.70 -12.57 6.07
CA VAL A 618 -25.39 -13.05 5.61
C VAL A 618 -25.09 -14.40 6.28
N GLU A 619 -24.52 -15.33 5.52
CA GLU A 619 -24.19 -16.68 5.99
C GLU A 619 -22.71 -16.85 6.31
#